data_AF-A0A537L4K8-F1
#
_entry.id   AF-A0A537L4K8-F1
#
_cell.length_a   1.000
_cell.length_b   1.000
_cell.length_c   1.000
_cell.angle_alpha   90.00
_cell.angle_beta   90.00
_cell.angle_gamma   90.00
#
_symmetry.space_group_name_H-M   'P 1'
#
loop_
_entity.id
_entity.type
_entity.pdbx_description
1 polymer ?
#
loop_
_entity_poly.entity_id
_entity_poly.type
_entity_poly.pdbx_seq_one_letter_code
_entity_poly.pdbx_strand_id
1 'polypeptide(L)'
;MVAVGWTAPSFITRTALAINNPWDVAQLTSRPGVPDDRVLVVVQLGGGNDGLNTVIPYAQDAYYRARPTLAVPRNEVLRLNDDLGLHPSLAKVKDLHEKGAMAVIQGVGYPNPSR
;
A
#
# COMPACT_ATOMS: atom_id res chain seq x y z
N MET A 1 9.06 -13.66 -10.16
CA MET A 1 7.84 -12.96 -9.70
C MET A 1 6.70 -13.97 -9.66
N VAL A 2 5.94 -14.05 -8.56
CA VAL A 2 4.84 -15.01 -8.40
C VAL A 2 3.55 -14.22 -8.18
N ALA A 3 2.51 -14.52 -8.96
CA ALA A 3 1.18 -13.93 -8.80
C ALA A 3 0.21 -15.02 -8.29
N VAL A 4 -0.45 -14.77 -7.15
CA VAL A 4 -1.37 -15.72 -6.51
C VAL A 4 -2.69 -15.01 -6.22
N GLY A 5 -3.81 -15.58 -6.69
CA GLY A 5 -5.15 -15.06 -6.44
C GLY A 5 -6.14 -15.48 -7.53
N TRP A 6 -7.44 -15.48 -7.20
CA TRP A 6 -8.52 -15.91 -8.10
C TRP A 6 -8.72 -14.96 -9.30
N THR A 7 -8.27 -13.71 -9.20
CA THR A 7 -8.41 -12.67 -10.24
C THR A 7 -7.17 -11.78 -10.29
N ALA A 8 -5.97 -12.38 -10.31
CA ALA A 8 -4.75 -11.60 -10.45
C ALA A 8 -4.84 -10.69 -11.71
N PRO A 9 -4.62 -9.37 -11.59
CA PRO A 9 -4.76 -8.44 -12.69
C PRO A 9 -3.89 -8.83 -13.86
N SER A 10 -4.41 -8.65 -15.08
CA SER A 10 -3.74 -9.07 -16.31
C SER A 10 -2.35 -8.46 -16.46
N PHE A 11 -2.11 -7.24 -15.99
CA PHE A 11 -0.78 -6.63 -16.04
C PHE A 11 0.23 -7.32 -15.11
N ILE A 12 -0.14 -7.66 -13.86
CA ILE A 12 0.74 -8.40 -12.93
C ILE A 12 1.00 -9.80 -13.47
N THR A 13 -0.03 -10.48 -13.97
CA THR A 13 0.11 -11.81 -14.59
C THR A 13 0.98 -11.75 -15.84
N ARG A 14 0.83 -10.72 -16.69
CA ARG A 14 1.68 -10.50 -17.87
C ARG A 14 3.12 -10.17 -17.50
N THR A 15 3.35 -9.35 -16.47
CA THR A 15 4.71 -9.09 -15.97
C THR A 15 5.34 -10.36 -15.41
N ALA A 16 4.59 -11.16 -14.64
CA ALA A 16 5.08 -12.43 -14.13
C ALA A 16 5.41 -13.44 -15.24
N LEU A 17 4.60 -13.50 -16.30
CA LEU A 17 4.87 -14.33 -17.48
C LEU A 17 6.01 -13.80 -18.36
N ALA A 18 6.11 -12.49 -18.56
CA ALA A 18 7.18 -11.86 -19.33
C ALA A 18 8.56 -12.08 -18.68
N ILE A 19 8.62 -12.06 -17.35
CA ILE A 19 9.84 -12.36 -16.57
C ILE A 19 10.40 -13.78 -16.83
N ASN A 20 9.59 -14.71 -17.35
CA ASN A 20 10.05 -16.07 -17.69
C ASN A 20 10.65 -16.17 -19.11
N ASN A 21 10.81 -15.06 -19.83
CA ASN A 21 11.44 -15.06 -21.15
C ASN A 21 12.97 -15.15 -21.03
N PRO A 22 13.67 -16.08 -21.71
CA PRO A 22 15.12 -16.30 -21.59
C PRO A 22 16.01 -15.04 -21.64
N TRP A 23 15.59 -14.00 -22.37
CA TRP A 23 16.32 -12.73 -22.47
C TRP A 23 16.02 -11.74 -21.33
N ASP A 24 14.88 -11.87 -20.65
CA ASP A 24 14.52 -11.09 -19.46
C ASP A 24 15.12 -11.69 -18.18
N VAL A 25 15.27 -13.02 -18.10
CA VAL A 25 15.81 -13.71 -16.91
C VAL A 25 17.27 -13.33 -16.62
N ALA A 26 18.06 -13.00 -17.64
CA ALA A 26 19.46 -12.60 -17.50
C ALA A 26 19.64 -11.26 -16.73
N GLN A 27 18.60 -10.43 -16.64
CA GLN A 27 18.59 -9.21 -15.83
C GLN A 27 17.97 -9.39 -14.44
N LEU A 28 17.44 -10.58 -14.13
CA LEU A 28 16.71 -10.89 -12.90
C LEU A 28 17.35 -12.03 -12.09
N THR A 29 18.46 -12.59 -12.56
CA THR A 29 19.26 -13.55 -11.79
C THR A 29 20.15 -12.83 -10.80
N SER A 30 20.08 -13.26 -9.54
CA SER A 30 21.01 -12.83 -8.50
C SER A 30 22.44 -13.08 -8.95
N ARG A 31 23.25 -12.02 -9.02
CA ARG A 31 24.67 -12.13 -9.34
C ARG A 31 25.39 -12.84 -8.19
N PRO A 32 26.25 -13.85 -8.46
CA PRO A 32 27.03 -14.50 -7.40
C PRO A 32 27.82 -13.46 -6.58
N GLY A 33 27.66 -13.47 -5.27
CA GLY A 33 28.31 -12.52 -4.34
C GLY A 33 27.56 -11.20 -4.13
N VAL A 34 26.38 -11.00 -4.73
CA VAL A 34 25.50 -9.86 -4.46
C VAL A 34 24.23 -10.39 -3.77
N PRO A 35 23.96 -10.05 -2.51
CA PRO A 35 22.70 -10.43 -1.85
C PRO A 35 21.54 -9.76 -2.60
N ASP A 36 20.69 -10.55 -3.23
CA ASP A 36 19.56 -10.06 -4.03
C ASP A 36 18.23 -10.23 -3.24
N ASP A 37 18.28 -9.91 -1.94
CA ASP A 37 17.23 -10.19 -0.96
C ASP A 37 16.07 -9.17 -0.97
N ARG A 38 15.95 -8.36 -2.04
CA ARG A 38 14.94 -7.30 -2.13
C ARG A 38 13.69 -7.79 -2.83
N VAL A 39 12.72 -8.23 -2.04
CA VAL A 39 11.41 -8.68 -2.53
C VAL A 39 10.41 -7.53 -2.51
N LEU A 40 9.84 -7.19 -3.67
CA LEU A 40 8.66 -6.31 -3.75
C LEU A 40 7.38 -7.14 -3.68
N VAL A 41 6.59 -6.91 -2.64
CA VAL A 41 5.24 -7.49 -2.50
C VAL A 41 4.22 -6.40 -2.83
N VAL A 42 3.36 -6.64 -3.82
CA VAL A 42 2.27 -5.74 -4.20
C VAL A 42 0.94 -6.37 -3.80
N VAL A 43 0.19 -5.69 -2.94
CA VAL A 43 -1.17 -6.09 -2.55
C VAL A 43 -2.17 -5.24 -3.30
N GLN A 44 -2.96 -5.86 -4.17
CA GLN A 44 -4.07 -5.19 -4.84
C GLN A 44 -5.39 -5.50 -4.12
N LEU A 45 -6.13 -4.45 -3.80
CA LEU A 45 -7.46 -4.55 -3.18
C LEU A 45 -8.52 -4.42 -4.28
N GLY A 46 -9.24 -5.51 -4.57
CA GLY A 46 -10.39 -5.49 -5.47
C GLY A 46 -11.54 -4.66 -4.87
N GLY A 47 -12.13 -3.76 -5.67
CA GLY A 47 -13.19 -2.86 -5.20
C GLY A 47 -12.70 -1.50 -4.67
N GLY A 48 -11.39 -1.31 -4.55
CA GLY A 48 -10.78 -0.05 -4.13
C GLY A 48 -10.54 0.06 -2.62
N ASN A 49 -9.64 0.96 -2.24
CA ASN A 49 -9.37 1.29 -0.84
C ASN A 49 -9.93 2.66 -0.48
N ASP A 50 -10.56 2.77 0.68
CA ASP A 50 -10.91 4.05 1.27
C ASP A 50 -9.69 4.63 2.02
N GLY A 51 -8.88 5.40 1.28
CA GLY A 51 -7.62 5.95 1.80
C GLY A 51 -7.81 6.86 3.02
N LEU A 52 -8.91 7.61 3.08
CA LEU A 52 -9.25 8.50 4.21
C LEU A 52 -9.78 7.74 5.44
N ASN A 53 -10.00 6.43 5.32
CA ASN A 53 -10.33 5.55 6.43
C ASN A 53 -9.12 4.68 6.84
N THR A 54 -8.20 4.45 5.91
CA THR A 54 -6.91 3.79 6.19
C THR A 54 -5.93 4.72 6.90
N VAL A 55 -5.72 5.92 6.34
CA VAL A 55 -4.86 6.98 6.89
C VAL A 55 -5.72 8.22 7.11
N ILE A 56 -6.08 8.43 8.37
CA ILE A 56 -7.17 9.30 8.80
C ILE A 56 -6.58 10.67 9.17
N PRO A 57 -7.00 11.77 8.52
CA PRO A 57 -6.66 13.13 8.93
C PRO A 57 -7.50 13.57 10.13
N TYR A 58 -7.31 12.89 11.26
CA TYR A 58 -8.19 12.98 12.43
C TYR A 58 -8.17 14.35 13.11
N ALA A 59 -7.16 15.19 12.85
CA ALA A 59 -7.12 16.56 13.34
C ALA A 59 -8.12 17.48 12.61
N GLN A 60 -8.49 17.15 11.37
CA GLN A 60 -9.20 18.06 10.47
C GLN A 60 -10.72 17.90 10.59
N ASP A 61 -11.44 18.94 11.03
CA ASP A 61 -12.90 18.91 11.13
C ASP A 61 -13.61 18.71 9.78
N ALA A 62 -12.96 19.13 8.69
CA ALA A 62 -13.48 18.93 7.34
C ALA A 62 -13.72 17.46 7.02
N TYR A 63 -12.87 16.56 7.54
CA TYR A 63 -13.04 15.11 7.39
C TYR A 63 -14.36 14.63 8.00
N TYR A 64 -14.64 15.04 9.23
CA TYR A 64 -15.85 14.65 9.96
C TYR A 64 -17.11 15.23 9.31
N ARG A 65 -17.08 16.49 8.89
CA ARG A 65 -18.21 17.13 8.18
C ARG A 65 -18.50 16.47 6.83
N ALA A 66 -17.46 16.10 6.09
CA ALA A 66 -17.61 15.46 4.78
C ALA A 66 -18.03 13.98 4.89
N ARG A 67 -17.86 13.36 6.06
CA ARG A 67 -18.06 11.91 6.25
C ARG A 67 -18.90 11.58 7.49
N PRO A 68 -20.12 12.12 7.63
CA PRO A 68 -20.93 12.00 8.85
C PRO A 68 -21.23 10.55 9.27
N THR A 69 -21.24 9.60 8.33
CA THR A 69 -21.50 8.18 8.59
C THR A 69 -20.27 7.29 8.51
N LEU A 70 -19.17 7.77 7.93
CA LEU A 70 -17.97 6.97 7.62
C LEU A 70 -16.74 7.40 8.41
N ALA A 71 -16.75 8.58 9.04
CA ALA A 71 -15.63 9.09 9.80
C ALA A 71 -15.35 8.22 11.04
N VAL A 72 -14.08 7.88 11.24
CA VAL A 72 -13.64 7.20 12.46
C VAL A 72 -13.54 8.20 13.62
N PRO A 73 -14.14 7.91 14.79
CA PRO A 73 -14.06 8.78 15.97
C PRO A 73 -12.62 9.10 16.37
N ARG A 74 -12.34 10.37 16.71
CA ARG A 74 -10.97 10.86 17.02
C ARG A 74 -10.27 10.02 18.10
N ASN A 75 -11.02 9.54 19.09
CA ASN A 75 -10.52 8.74 20.21
C ASN A 75 -10.20 7.28 19.86
N GLU A 76 -10.67 6.77 18.71
CA GLU A 76 -10.39 5.42 18.25
C GLU A 76 -9.19 5.37 17.29
N VAL A 77 -8.80 6.52 16.73
CA VAL A 77 -7.70 6.63 15.75
C VAL A 77 -6.35 6.28 16.38
N LEU A 78 -5.61 5.40 15.71
CA LEU A 78 -4.23 5.06 16.08
C LEU A 78 -3.28 6.15 15.58
N ARG A 79 -2.97 7.13 16.43
CA ARG A 79 -2.20 8.34 16.06
C ARG A 79 -0.81 8.00 15.52
N LEU A 80 -0.47 8.46 14.31
CA LEU A 80 0.88 8.41 13.74
C LEU A 80 1.67 9.66 14.09
N ASN A 81 1.00 10.82 14.05
CA ASN A 81 1.52 12.12 14.46
C ASN A 81 0.33 13.01 14.90
N ASP A 82 0.52 14.32 15.00
CA ASP A 82 -0.52 15.26 15.46
C ASP A 82 -1.68 15.48 14.48
N ASP A 83 -1.53 15.09 13.22
CA ASP A 83 -2.53 15.33 12.16
C ASP A 83 -3.14 14.05 11.56
N LEU A 84 -2.34 12.98 11.51
CA LEU A 84 -2.64 11.72 10.83
C LEU A 84 -2.61 10.52 11.78
N GLY A 85 -3.48 9.55 11.53
CA GLY A 85 -3.49 8.28 12.22
C GLY A 85 -4.00 7.15 11.35
N LEU A 86 -3.97 5.93 11.88
CA LEU A 86 -4.45 4.72 11.20
C LEU A 86 -5.83 4.29 11.72
N HIS A 87 -6.54 3.55 10.89
CA HIS A 87 -7.76 2.83 11.28
C HIS A 87 -7.52 1.96 12.52
N PRO A 88 -8.49 1.82 13.45
CA PRO A 88 -8.36 0.99 14.65
C PRO A 88 -7.95 -0.46 14.36
N SER A 89 -8.45 -1.04 13.26
CA SER A 89 -8.12 -2.40 12.83
C SER A 89 -6.68 -2.59 12.36
N LEU A 90 -5.90 -1.52 12.22
CA LEU A 90 -4.51 -1.54 11.74
C LEU A 90 -3.48 -1.48 12.89
N ALA A 91 -3.85 -1.91 14.10
CA ALA A 91 -2.95 -1.94 15.27
C ALA A 91 -1.58 -2.59 14.96
N LYS A 92 -1.57 -3.75 14.30
CA LYS A 92 -0.31 -4.42 13.92
C LYS A 92 0.55 -3.62 12.94
N VAL A 93 -0.07 -2.80 12.10
CA VAL A 93 0.65 -1.90 11.17
C VAL A 93 1.20 -0.70 11.94
N LYS A 94 0.48 -0.21 12.95
CA LYS A 94 0.99 0.82 13.86
C LYS A 94 2.26 0.35 14.58
N ASP A 95 2.29 -0.90 15.04
CA ASP A 95 3.49 -1.48 15.66
C ASP A 95 4.70 -1.47 14.72
N LEU A 96 4.49 -1.72 13.41
CA LEU A 96 5.56 -1.64 12.42
C LEU A 96 6.06 -0.21 12.24
N HIS A 97 5.16 0.77 12.24
CA HIS A 97 5.53 2.18 12.15
C HIS A 97 6.35 2.62 13.37
N GLU A 98 5.95 2.21 14.58
CA GLU A 98 6.71 2.50 15.81
C GLU A 98 8.12 1.91 15.81
N LYS A 99 8.29 0.76 15.15
CA LYS A 99 9.59 0.12 14.95
C LYS A 99 10.41 0.72 13.80
N GLY A 100 9.89 1.74 13.10
CA GLY A 100 10.53 2.32 11.92
C GLY A 100 10.52 1.42 10.68
N ALA A 101 9.72 0.35 10.70
CA ALA A 101 9.63 -0.64 9.62
C ALA A 101 8.47 -0.36 8.64
N MET A 102 7.73 0.74 8.81
CA MET A 102 6.63 1.15 7.95
C MET A 102 6.61 2.66 7.79
N ALA A 103 6.33 3.11 6.56
CA ALA A 103 6.13 4.52 6.22
C ALA A 103 4.86 4.67 5.37
N VAL A 104 4.23 5.84 5.46
CA VAL A 104 3.09 6.21 4.63
C VAL A 104 3.54 7.25 3.61
N ILE A 105 3.23 7.03 2.34
CA ILE A 105 3.44 7.99 1.26
C ILE A 105 2.06 8.43 0.76
N GLN A 106 1.72 9.70 0.92
CA GLN A 106 0.47 10.29 0.43
C GLN A 106 0.68 11.07 -0.87
N GLY A 107 -0.41 11.37 -1.58
CA GLY A 107 -0.36 12.15 -2.81
C GLY A 107 0.26 11.41 -4.01
N VAL A 108 0.34 10.08 -3.94
CA VAL A 108 0.81 9.25 -5.05
C VAL A 108 -0.22 9.23 -6.18
N GLY A 109 0.24 9.58 -7.37
CA GLY A 109 -0.53 9.62 -8.61
C GLY A 109 0.42 9.84 -9.79
N TYR A 110 -0.11 9.77 -11.01
CA TYR A 110 0.65 10.05 -12.24
C TYR A 110 0.14 11.34 -12.88
N PRO A 111 0.98 12.12 -13.59
CA PRO A 111 0.62 13.48 -14.05
C PRO A 111 -0.62 13.54 -14.94
N ASN A 112 -0.83 12.52 -15.77
CA ASN A 112 -1.95 12.42 -16.70
C ASN A 112 -2.82 11.21 -16.34
N PRO A 113 -3.70 11.31 -15.32
CA PRO A 113 -4.60 10.23 -14.94
C PRO A 113 -5.52 9.84 -16.09
N SER A 114 -5.50 8.57 -16.52
CA SER A 114 -6.52 8.04 -17.41
C SER A 114 -7.83 7.95 -16.61
N ARG A 115 -8.84 8.70 -17.04
CA ARG A 115 -10.19 8.69 -16.46
C ARG A 115 -11.16 8.04 -17.42
#